data_AF-A0A2S8PKN4-F1
#
_entry.id   AF-A0A2S8PKN4-F1
#
_cell.length_a   1.000
_cell.length_b   1.000
_cell.length_c   1.000
_cell.angle_alpha   90.00
_cell.angle_beta   90.00
_cell.angle_gamma   90.00
#
_symmetry.space_group_name_H-M   'P 1'
#
loop_
_entity.id
_entity.type
_entity.pdbx_description
1 polymer ?
#
loop_
_entity_poly.entity_id
_entity_poly.type
_entity_poly.pdbx_seq_one_letter_code
_entity_poly.pdbx_strand_id
1 'polypeptide(L)'
;LEAAHWAPSSYNDQPWRFIVAKTEEQLSKFHSFLNEFNLTWASSAPVLIVVASDKLRENGDPNGAHAFDAGAAWASLAIQATILGLHTHAIGGFDRNKAREILNVPDHIELHAVIALGYLGDKSLLPEAIQQREVPNDRRPLNELVFEGKFE
;
A
#
# COMPACT_ATOMS: atom_id res chain seq x y z
N LEU A 1 -8.28 7.75 4.77
CA LEU A 1 -8.93 7.20 3.56
C LEU A 1 -9.67 8.26 2.77
N GLU A 2 -10.29 9.27 3.41
CA GLU A 2 -10.91 10.39 2.67
C GLU A 2 -9.97 11.01 1.63
N ALA A 3 -8.77 11.43 2.06
CA ALA A 3 -7.75 11.96 1.16
C ALA A 3 -7.33 10.99 0.02
N ALA A 4 -7.39 9.68 0.26
CA ALA A 4 -7.04 8.68 -0.74
C ALA A 4 -8.10 8.57 -1.83
N HIS A 5 -9.39 8.68 -1.46
CA HIS A 5 -10.49 8.62 -2.44
C HIS A 5 -10.55 9.85 -3.33
N TRP A 6 -10.07 11.00 -2.87
CA TRP A 6 -9.97 12.22 -3.67
C TRP A 6 -8.84 12.20 -4.73
N ALA A 7 -8.13 11.09 -4.90
CA ALA A 7 -7.13 10.96 -5.95
C ALA A 7 -7.77 11.09 -7.36
N PRO A 8 -7.01 11.58 -8.36
CA PRO A 8 -7.49 11.56 -9.73
C PRO A 8 -7.55 10.13 -10.28
N SER A 9 -8.44 9.88 -11.23
CA SER A 9 -8.52 8.61 -11.95
C SER A 9 -8.99 8.78 -13.40
N SER A 10 -8.62 7.82 -14.24
CA SER A 10 -9.10 7.73 -15.62
C SER A 10 -10.64 7.71 -15.64
N TYR A 11 -11.25 8.60 -16.42
CA TYR A 11 -12.72 8.78 -16.51
C TYR A 11 -13.44 8.98 -15.15
N ASN A 12 -12.70 9.32 -14.09
CA ASN A 12 -13.21 9.35 -12.72
C ASN A 12 -13.77 7.98 -12.24
N ASP A 13 -13.25 6.86 -12.75
CA ASP A 13 -13.71 5.51 -12.40
C ASP A 13 -13.44 5.15 -10.93
N GLN A 14 -12.46 5.80 -10.29
CA GLN A 14 -12.10 5.58 -8.88
C GLN A 14 -11.90 4.09 -8.55
N PRO A 15 -10.97 3.40 -9.24
CA PRO A 15 -10.90 1.94 -9.23
C PRO A 15 -10.37 1.38 -7.91
N TRP A 16 -9.76 2.18 -7.05
CA TRP A 16 -9.18 1.74 -5.78
C TRP A 16 -10.20 1.08 -4.85
N ARG A 17 -9.74 0.05 -4.14
CA ARG A 17 -10.43 -0.60 -3.04
C ARG A 17 -9.48 -0.69 -1.86
N PHE A 18 -10.01 -0.51 -0.65
CA PHE A 18 -9.25 -0.59 0.58
C PHE A 18 -9.88 -1.62 1.51
N ILE A 19 -9.12 -2.63 1.93
CA ILE A 19 -9.55 -3.59 2.96
C ILE A 19 -8.76 -3.29 4.21
N VAL A 20 -9.44 -2.92 5.31
CA VAL A 20 -8.81 -2.40 6.52
C VAL A 20 -8.93 -3.40 7.67
N ALA A 21 -7.81 -3.70 8.31
CA ALA A 21 -7.73 -4.48 9.55
C ALA A 21 -7.35 -3.57 10.72
N LYS A 22 -8.12 -3.65 11.82
CA LYS A 22 -7.90 -2.90 13.07
C LYS A 22 -8.03 -3.76 14.32
N THR A 23 -8.86 -4.80 14.29
CA THR A 23 -9.03 -5.71 15.43
C THR A 23 -7.95 -6.80 15.39
N GLU A 24 -7.64 -7.39 16.54
CA GLU A 24 -6.66 -8.50 16.61
C GLU A 24 -7.01 -9.64 15.65
N GLU A 25 -8.30 -9.99 15.53
CA GLU A 25 -8.78 -11.01 14.60
C GLU A 25 -8.48 -10.63 13.13
N GLN A 26 -8.77 -9.38 12.75
CA GLN A 26 -8.50 -8.88 11.40
C GLN A 26 -7.00 -8.80 11.12
N LEU A 27 -6.22 -8.31 12.08
CA LEU A 27 -4.77 -8.20 11.97
C LEU A 27 -4.13 -9.58 11.84
N SER A 28 -4.60 -10.57 12.62
CA SER A 28 -4.14 -11.96 12.52
C SER A 28 -4.38 -12.56 11.12
N LYS A 29 -5.54 -12.31 10.51
CA LYS A 29 -5.80 -12.68 9.11
C LYS A 29 -4.78 -12.04 8.17
N PHE A 30 -4.47 -10.76 8.35
CA PHE A 30 -3.50 -10.04 7.53
C PHE A 30 -2.07 -10.57 7.70
N HIS A 31 -1.67 -10.82 8.94
CA HIS A 31 -0.36 -11.38 9.26
C HIS A 31 -0.14 -12.73 8.57
N SER A 32 -1.19 -13.55 8.44
CA SER A 32 -1.08 -14.89 7.86
C SER A 32 -0.61 -14.92 6.40
N PHE A 33 -0.72 -13.81 5.66
CA PHE A 33 -0.27 -13.72 4.26
C PHE A 33 0.90 -12.75 4.06
N LEU A 34 1.41 -12.08 5.10
CA LEU A 34 2.67 -11.33 5.01
C LEU A 34 3.85 -12.31 5.05
N ASN A 35 4.93 -11.99 4.35
CA ASN A 35 6.15 -12.78 4.48
C ASN A 35 6.80 -12.59 5.86
N GLU A 36 7.65 -13.56 6.25
CA GLU A 36 8.27 -13.58 7.58
C GLU A 36 9.09 -12.31 7.88
N PHE A 37 9.84 -11.81 6.89
CA PHE A 37 10.63 -10.60 7.06
C PHE A 37 9.76 -9.38 7.39
N ASN A 38 8.65 -9.18 6.67
CA ASN A 38 7.76 -8.06 6.92
C ASN A 38 7.02 -8.18 8.26
N LEU A 39 6.71 -9.41 8.70
CA LEU A 39 6.10 -9.65 10.01
C LEU A 39 6.97 -9.19 11.18
N THR A 40 8.30 -9.18 11.03
CA THR A 40 9.21 -8.78 12.12
C THR A 40 9.01 -7.35 12.61
N TRP A 41 8.40 -6.49 11.80
CA TRP A 41 8.13 -5.09 12.14
C TRP A 41 6.68 -4.67 11.87
N ALA A 42 6.01 -5.24 10.87
CA ALA A 42 4.63 -4.85 10.54
C ALA A 42 3.61 -5.33 11.58
N SER A 43 3.94 -6.36 12.37
CA SER A 43 3.04 -6.91 13.40
C SER A 43 2.77 -5.95 14.56
N SER A 44 3.61 -4.93 14.76
CA SER A 44 3.36 -3.87 15.74
C SER A 44 2.48 -2.73 15.20
N ALA A 45 2.12 -2.74 13.91
CA ALA A 45 1.27 -1.73 13.33
C ALA A 45 -0.19 -1.91 13.82
N PRO A 46 -0.83 -0.88 14.39
CA PRO A 46 -2.21 -0.98 14.89
C PRO A 46 -3.24 -1.08 13.75
N VAL A 47 -2.86 -0.74 12.52
CA VAL A 47 -3.72 -0.81 11.35
C VAL A 47 -2.94 -1.37 10.17
N LEU A 48 -3.53 -2.36 9.49
CA LEU A 48 -3.07 -2.84 8.19
C LEU A 48 -4.15 -2.57 7.13
N ILE A 49 -3.73 -2.16 5.94
CA ILE A 49 -4.64 -1.83 4.83
C ILE A 49 -4.17 -2.53 3.56
N VAL A 50 -4.99 -3.38 2.95
CA VAL A 50 -4.74 -3.82 1.58
C VAL A 50 -5.21 -2.73 0.62
N VAL A 51 -4.31 -2.25 -0.22
CA VAL A 51 -4.63 -1.41 -1.38
C VAL A 51 -4.81 -2.31 -2.58
N ALA A 52 -5.97 -2.21 -3.21
CA ALA A 52 -6.37 -3.00 -4.35
C ALA A 52 -7.05 -2.10 -5.40
N SER A 53 -7.34 -2.65 -6.58
CA SER A 53 -8.10 -1.93 -7.60
C SER A 53 -8.95 -2.84 -8.46
N ASP A 54 -10.05 -2.32 -8.98
CA ASP A 54 -10.85 -2.99 -9.99
C ASP A 54 -10.18 -2.96 -11.37
N LYS A 55 -9.95 -4.14 -11.96
CA LYS A 55 -9.40 -4.29 -13.32
C LYS A 55 -10.42 -3.99 -14.39
N LEU A 56 -11.69 -3.84 -14.03
CA LEU A 56 -12.79 -3.57 -14.95
C LEU A 56 -13.40 -2.20 -14.67
N ARG A 57 -13.98 -1.61 -15.71
CA ARG A 57 -14.86 -0.44 -15.64
C ARG A 57 -16.28 -0.90 -15.30
N GLU A 58 -17.16 0.05 -14.97
CA GLU A 58 -18.57 -0.26 -14.69
C GLU A 58 -19.30 -0.94 -15.85
N ASN A 59 -18.92 -0.62 -17.09
CA ASN A 59 -19.47 -1.24 -18.30
C ASN A 59 -18.87 -2.64 -18.60
N GLY A 60 -17.95 -3.14 -17.78
CA GLY A 60 -17.29 -4.43 -17.94
C GLY A 60 -16.01 -4.41 -18.78
N ASP A 61 -15.65 -3.27 -19.38
CA ASP A 61 -14.43 -3.17 -20.18
C ASP A 61 -13.17 -3.18 -19.30
N PRO A 62 -12.02 -3.67 -19.79
CA PRO A 62 -10.75 -3.57 -19.07
C PRO A 62 -10.38 -2.13 -18.71
N ASN A 63 -10.03 -1.90 -17.45
CA ASN A 63 -9.53 -0.62 -16.97
C ASN A 63 -8.00 -0.58 -17.01
N GLY A 64 -7.39 -0.23 -18.14
CA GLY A 64 -5.92 -0.18 -18.27
C GLY A 64 -5.18 0.75 -17.28
N ALA A 65 -5.87 1.69 -16.62
CA ALA A 65 -5.27 2.63 -15.68
C ALA A 65 -5.40 2.20 -14.20
N HIS A 66 -6.08 1.08 -13.90
CA HIS A 66 -6.50 0.71 -12.55
C HIS A 66 -5.37 0.75 -11.50
N ALA A 67 -4.19 0.26 -11.85
CA ALA A 67 -3.04 0.18 -10.95
C ALA A 67 -2.35 1.54 -10.77
N PHE A 68 -2.26 2.33 -11.85
CA PHE A 68 -1.70 3.68 -11.81
C PHE A 68 -2.56 4.59 -10.92
N ASP A 69 -3.87 4.55 -11.11
CA ASP A 69 -4.85 5.31 -10.34
C ASP A 69 -4.85 4.89 -8.86
N ALA A 70 -4.76 3.59 -8.56
CA ALA A 70 -4.61 3.12 -7.18
C ALA A 70 -3.27 3.53 -6.55
N GLY A 71 -2.21 3.66 -7.34
CA GLY A 71 -0.92 4.22 -6.91
C GLY A 71 -1.04 5.69 -6.49
N ALA A 72 -1.82 6.49 -7.24
CA ALA A 72 -2.12 7.88 -6.86
C ALA A 72 -2.93 7.93 -5.55
N ALA A 73 -3.94 7.07 -5.40
CA ALA A 73 -4.73 6.95 -4.17
C ALA A 73 -3.86 6.57 -2.96
N TRP A 74 -2.94 5.62 -3.15
CA TRP A 74 -1.93 5.26 -2.15
C TRP A 74 -1.03 6.44 -1.76
N ALA A 75 -0.52 7.20 -2.74
CA ALA A 75 0.31 8.37 -2.45
C ALA A 75 -0.44 9.42 -1.63
N SER A 76 -1.70 9.72 -1.98
CA SER A 76 -2.55 10.64 -1.20
C SER A 76 -2.80 10.13 0.23
N LEU A 77 -2.97 8.82 0.42
CA LEU A 77 -3.07 8.20 1.74
C LEU A 77 -1.79 8.45 2.56
N ALA A 78 -0.62 8.17 2.00
CA ALA A 78 0.67 8.32 2.67
C ALA A 78 0.98 9.78 3.05
N ILE A 79 0.70 10.72 2.15
CA ILE A 79 0.86 12.16 2.39
C ILE A 79 -0.06 12.61 3.53
N GLN A 80 -1.35 12.25 3.48
CA GLN A 80 -2.30 12.62 4.52
C GLN A 80 -1.94 12.01 5.88
N ALA A 81 -1.47 10.76 5.91
CA ALA A 81 -1.01 10.14 7.14
C ALA A 81 0.15 10.94 7.75
N THR A 82 1.13 11.32 6.94
CA THR A 82 2.28 12.15 7.37
C THR A 82 1.83 13.49 7.96
N ILE A 83 0.88 14.17 7.30
CA ILE A 83 0.30 15.45 7.79
C ILE A 83 -0.35 15.27 9.18
N LEU A 84 -0.94 14.11 9.45
CA LEU A 84 -1.56 13.78 10.73
C LEU A 84 -0.58 13.26 11.78
N GLY A 85 0.73 13.24 11.50
CA GLY A 85 1.75 12.68 12.40
C GLY A 85 1.78 11.14 12.43
N LEU A 86 1.15 10.48 11.46
CA LEU A 86 1.17 9.04 11.27
C LEU A 86 2.22 8.66 10.22
N HIS A 87 2.74 7.44 10.34
CA HIS A 87 3.66 6.84 9.39
C HIS A 87 2.96 5.73 8.61
N THR A 88 3.32 5.62 7.33
CA THR A 88 2.84 4.54 6.47
C THR A 88 4.03 3.83 5.82
N HIS A 89 3.93 2.51 5.69
CA HIS A 89 4.92 1.71 4.97
C HIS A 89 4.23 0.70 4.06
N ALA A 90 4.49 0.78 2.75
CA ALA A 90 3.96 -0.17 1.78
C ALA A 90 4.75 -1.48 1.77
N ILE A 91 4.02 -2.59 1.72
CA ILE A 91 4.54 -3.96 1.74
C ILE A 91 4.11 -4.64 0.44
N GLY A 92 5.08 -4.88 -0.45
CA GLY A 92 4.87 -5.69 -1.66
C GLY A 92 5.07 -7.20 -1.44
N GLY A 93 5.78 -7.57 -0.37
CA GLY A 93 6.13 -8.95 -0.03
C GLY A 93 5.05 -9.65 0.80
N PHE A 94 3.98 -10.08 0.13
CA PHE A 94 2.88 -10.84 0.72
C PHE A 94 2.33 -11.86 -0.31
N ASP A 95 1.71 -12.93 0.18
CA ASP A 95 1.08 -13.96 -0.65
C ASP A 95 -0.29 -13.46 -1.14
N ARG A 96 -0.34 -13.04 -2.41
CA ARG A 96 -1.56 -12.51 -3.05
C ARG A 96 -2.65 -13.57 -3.21
N ASN A 97 -2.29 -14.83 -3.43
CA ASN A 97 -3.27 -15.91 -3.61
C ASN A 97 -3.93 -16.22 -2.26
N LYS A 98 -3.13 -16.37 -1.21
CA LYS A 98 -3.63 -16.57 0.15
C LYS A 98 -4.44 -15.37 0.65
N ALA A 99 -3.96 -14.14 0.40
CA ALA A 99 -4.70 -12.93 0.74
C ALA A 99 -6.07 -12.89 0.04
N ARG A 100 -6.12 -13.24 -1.25
CA ARG A 100 -7.35 -13.31 -2.04
C ARG A 100 -8.36 -14.27 -1.43
N GLU A 101 -7.93 -15.48 -1.09
CA GLU A 101 -8.77 -16.50 -0.46
C GLU A 101 -9.31 -16.02 0.91
N ILE A 102 -8.42 -15.60 1.81
CA ILE A 102 -8.77 -15.22 3.19
C ILE A 102 -9.70 -13.99 3.23
N LEU A 103 -9.48 -13.04 2.32
CA LEU A 103 -10.24 -11.80 2.26
C LEU A 103 -11.44 -11.87 1.31
N ASN A 104 -11.71 -13.03 0.70
CA ASN A 104 -12.79 -13.25 -0.27
C ASN A 104 -12.77 -12.23 -1.43
N VAL A 105 -11.59 -11.97 -1.98
CA VAL A 105 -11.41 -10.94 -3.02
C VAL A 105 -11.72 -11.53 -4.39
N PRO A 106 -12.66 -10.96 -5.16
CA PRO A 106 -13.03 -11.51 -6.46
C PRO A 106 -11.93 -11.27 -7.51
N ASP A 107 -11.88 -12.10 -8.55
CA ASP A 107 -10.77 -12.15 -9.53
C ASP A 107 -10.54 -10.85 -10.32
N HIS A 108 -11.57 -10.02 -10.48
CA HIS A 108 -11.46 -8.71 -11.13
C HIS A 108 -10.76 -7.67 -10.25
N ILE A 109 -10.63 -7.89 -8.95
CA ILE A 109 -9.88 -7.01 -8.05
C ILE A 109 -8.42 -7.44 -7.99
N GLU A 110 -7.52 -6.55 -8.35
CA GLU A 110 -6.07 -6.73 -8.27
C GLU A 110 -5.52 -6.28 -6.91
N LEU A 111 -4.60 -7.05 -6.31
CA LEU A 111 -4.02 -6.74 -4.98
C LEU A 111 -2.62 -6.15 -5.14
N HIS A 112 -2.45 -4.87 -4.78
CA HIS A 112 -1.21 -4.14 -5.02
C HIS A 112 -0.22 -4.25 -3.86
N ALA A 113 -0.64 -3.83 -2.67
CA ALA A 113 0.22 -3.72 -1.48
C ALA A 113 -0.57 -3.84 -0.19
N VAL A 114 0.11 -4.23 0.88
CA VAL A 114 -0.37 -4.08 2.26
C VAL A 114 0.33 -2.87 2.87
N ILE A 115 -0.41 -1.99 3.55
CA ILE A 115 0.12 -0.79 4.17
C ILE A 115 0.09 -0.99 5.68
N ALA A 116 1.26 -0.90 6.31
CA ALA A 116 1.36 -0.69 7.75
C ALA A 116 1.12 0.78 8.07
N LEU A 117 0.18 1.08 8.96
CA LEU A 117 -0.16 2.44 9.40
C LEU A 117 -0.14 2.51 10.93
N GLY A 118 0.57 3.50 11.47
CA GLY A 118 0.66 3.73 12.91
C GLY A 118 1.45 4.99 13.26
N TYR A 119 1.64 5.22 14.56
CA TYR A 119 2.60 6.22 15.02
C TYR A 119 4.02 5.65 14.99
N LEU A 120 5.01 6.52 14.83
CA LEU A 120 6.41 6.12 14.92
C LEU A 120 6.70 5.59 16.33
N GLY A 121 7.21 4.35 16.41
CA GLY A 121 7.57 3.69 17.66
C GLY A 121 9.02 3.92 18.06
N ASP A 122 9.43 3.32 19.17
CA ASP A 122 10.83 3.28 19.58
C ASP A 122 11.62 2.31 18.69
N LYS A 123 12.65 2.83 18.03
CA LYS A 123 13.57 2.09 17.17
C LYS A 123 14.22 0.91 17.90
N SER A 124 14.43 0.98 19.21
CA SER A 124 15.04 -0.11 19.98
C SER A 124 14.18 -1.38 20.05
N LEU A 125 12.88 -1.27 19.75
CA LEU A 125 11.95 -2.40 19.72
C LEU A 125 12.07 -3.23 18.44
N LEU A 126 12.76 -2.73 17.42
CA LEU A 126 13.01 -3.44 16.18
C LEU A 126 14.20 -4.42 16.33
N PRO A 127 14.24 -5.54 15.57
CA PRO A 127 15.44 -6.35 15.45
C PRO A 127 16.67 -5.53 15.02
N GLU A 128 17.83 -5.80 15.60
CA GLU A 128 19.07 -5.04 15.38
C GLU A 128 19.41 -4.84 13.89
N ALA A 129 19.20 -5.89 13.08
CA ALA A 129 19.46 -5.87 11.65
C ALA A 129 18.62 -4.84 10.86
N ILE A 130 17.44 -4.45 11.37
CA ILE A 130 16.58 -3.46 10.72
C ILE A 130 16.65 -2.09 11.41
N GLN A 131 17.14 -2.00 12.65
CA GLN A 131 17.36 -0.72 13.31
C GLN A 131 18.24 0.21 12.46
N GLN A 132 19.34 -0.30 11.92
CA GLN A 132 20.23 0.53 11.09
C GLN A 132 19.55 1.08 9.82
N ARG A 133 18.46 0.46 9.38
CA ARG A 133 17.66 0.86 8.21
C ARG A 133 16.56 1.86 8.53
N GLU A 134 16.30 2.12 9.81
CA GLU A 134 15.33 3.12 10.27
C GLU A 134 15.94 4.53 10.14
N VAL A 135 16.15 4.92 8.88
CA VAL A 135 16.62 6.22 8.41
C VAL A 135 15.92 6.53 7.07
N PRO A 136 15.68 7.80 6.74
CA PRO A 136 15.12 8.16 5.43
C PRO A 136 15.98 7.66 4.26
N ASN A 137 15.34 7.12 3.22
CA ASN A 137 16.02 6.70 2.00
C ASN A 137 16.31 7.90 1.08
N ASP A 138 17.46 7.89 0.43
CA ASP A 138 17.81 8.82 -0.66
C ASP A 138 16.97 8.56 -1.93
N ARG A 139 17.11 9.44 -2.92
CA ARG A 139 16.53 9.27 -4.26
C ARG A 139 17.62 9.43 -5.31
N ARG A 140 17.42 8.76 -6.45
CA ARG A 140 18.26 8.97 -7.64
C ARG A 140 18.22 10.45 -8.05
N PRO A 141 19.31 10.98 -8.61
CA PRO A 141 19.34 12.29 -9.24
C PRO A 141 18.21 12.46 -10.28
N LEU A 142 17.65 13.68 -10.37
CA LEU A 142 16.54 13.95 -11.29
C LEU A 142 16.90 13.72 -12.76
N ASN A 143 18.14 13.99 -13.15
CA ASN A 143 18.62 13.80 -14.52
C ASN A 143 18.71 12.33 -14.95
N GLU A 144 18.55 11.37 -14.04
CA GLU A 144 18.40 9.94 -14.39
C GLU A 144 16.95 9.55 -14.69
N LEU A 145 15.98 10.41 -14.36
CA LEU A 145 14.55 10.08 -14.36
C LEU A 145 13.73 11.03 -15.24
N VAL A 146 14.22 12.24 -15.49
CA VAL A 146 13.53 13.30 -16.23
C VAL A 146 14.27 13.55 -17.54
N PHE A 147 13.58 13.33 -18.66
CA PHE A 147 14.11 13.48 -20.00
C PHE A 147 13.27 14.48 -20.79
N GLU A 148 13.92 15.40 -21.51
CA GLU A 148 13.25 16.42 -22.31
C GLU A 148 13.07 15.95 -23.76
N GLY A 149 11.82 15.91 -24.23
CA GLY A 149 11.47 15.61 -25.63
C GLY A 149 11.55 14.14 -26.05
N LYS A 150 12.56 13.37 -25.61
CA LYS A 150 12.73 11.95 -25.93
C LYS A 150 13.43 11.19 -24.79
N PHE A 151 13.23 9.88 -24.73
CA PHE A 151 14.00 8.98 -23.86
C PHE A 151 15.38 8.76 -24.50
N GLU A 152 16.47 9.07 -23.79
CA GLU A 152 17.85 8.88 -24.25
C GLU A 152 18.45 7.55 -23.77
#